data_AF-A0A8H3DFJ1-F1
#
_entry.id   AF-A0A8H3DFJ1-F1
#
_cell.length_a   1.000
_cell.length_b   1.000
_cell.length_c   1.000
_cell.angle_alpha   90.00
_cell.angle_beta   90.00
_cell.angle_gamma   90.00
#
_symmetry.space_group_name_H-M   'P 1'
#
loop_
_entity.id
_entity.type
_entity.pdbx_description
1 polymer ?
#
loop_
_entity_poly.entity_id
_entity_poly.type
_entity_poly.pdbx_seq_one_letter_code
_entity_poly.pdbx_strand_id
1 'polypeptide(L)'
;MFSNRILLMRPALYAPIAPQIRAFSLARIALEPARKTEPPPPPPLATKGRKTAATTKATATPAAKIPTSTITKKAAAVAAAPVTRTRLTEKERAARDKAKEKEKLAKAKEKENLAKAKEKEREREKLRKAKEREKEREKKAKEKLREAAKKEKEKVKAEAAKMVEKPYPPPPKAPKGGYFMFITDPNVKREPGEGVVDDAIKASQAWKDLSEAERENYKKKAERARAVWKEEIAKWVSSLNLAQLMAARANREPGTRDESAMNALPKRPSNAYAIFLRDMTSREDFRNKVDALAQKEGITDERELARKKIGLYGRTSADIWNSMSDKEKAVYSTKAADAKKQWDKEFGHLIAAQKEEIAATLP
;
A
#
# COMPACT_ATOMS: atom_id res chain seq x y z
N MET A 1 -12.02 6.04 -29.18
CA MET A 1 -13.24 5.81 -28.38
C MET A 1 -12.85 4.77 -27.33
N PHE A 2 -12.78 5.01 -26.04
CA PHE A 2 -13.73 5.63 -25.14
C PHE A 2 -13.06 6.58 -24.14
N SER A 3 -13.78 7.67 -23.84
CA SER A 3 -13.57 8.53 -22.68
C SER A 3 -13.57 7.74 -21.38
N ASN A 4 -12.69 8.08 -20.44
CA ASN A 4 -12.99 7.93 -19.03
C ASN A 4 -12.54 9.17 -18.26
N ARG A 5 -13.54 10.01 -17.98
CA ARG A 5 -13.57 10.94 -16.86
C ARG A 5 -13.26 10.16 -15.58
N ILE A 6 -12.24 10.57 -14.83
CA ILE A 6 -12.26 10.38 -13.38
C ILE A 6 -12.06 11.74 -12.73
N LEU A 7 -13.13 12.11 -12.03
CA LEU A 7 -13.31 13.30 -11.22
C LEU A 7 -12.26 13.39 -10.12
N LEU A 8 -11.85 14.63 -9.86
CA LEU A 8 -11.23 15.03 -8.61
C LEU A 8 -12.11 14.61 -7.43
N MET A 9 -11.54 13.86 -6.48
CA MET A 9 -11.97 13.91 -5.09
C MET A 9 -10.81 14.41 -4.22
N ARG A 10 -11.06 15.53 -3.57
CA ARG A 10 -10.28 16.08 -2.45
C ARG A 10 -10.21 15.05 -1.32
N PRO A 11 -9.07 14.87 -0.65
CA PRO A 11 -9.08 14.55 0.77
C PRO A 11 -9.18 15.84 1.58
N ALA A 12 -10.19 15.86 2.43
CA ALA A 12 -10.46 16.88 3.42
C ALA A 12 -9.27 17.06 4.39
N LEU A 13 -9.18 18.28 4.90
CA LEU A 13 -8.31 18.73 5.98
C LEU A 13 -8.38 17.77 7.18
N TYR A 14 -7.25 17.22 7.59
CA TYR A 14 -7.11 16.59 8.91
C TYR A 14 -6.19 17.48 9.74
N ALA A 15 -6.78 18.13 10.75
CA ALA A 15 -6.06 18.89 11.75
C ALA A 15 -5.25 17.94 12.65
N PRO A 16 -4.03 18.30 13.08
CA PRO A 16 -3.25 17.47 13.98
C PRO A 16 -3.82 17.53 15.40
N ILE A 17 -4.22 16.37 15.92
CA ILE A 17 -4.58 16.17 17.33
C ILE A 17 -3.28 16.16 18.15
N ALA A 18 -3.17 17.10 19.09
CA ALA A 18 -2.08 17.18 20.06
C ALA A 18 -2.05 15.94 20.98
N PRO A 19 -0.86 15.45 21.39
CA PRO A 19 -0.79 14.33 22.31
C PRO A 19 -1.06 14.78 23.75
N GLN A 20 -2.24 14.46 24.27
CA GLN A 20 -2.48 14.45 25.72
C GLN A 20 -1.68 13.31 26.35
N ILE A 21 -0.62 13.68 27.07
CA ILE A 21 0.10 12.83 28.01
C ILE A 21 -0.89 12.42 29.11
N ARG A 22 -1.35 11.16 29.10
CA ARG A 22 -2.04 10.57 30.24
C ARG A 22 -1.00 9.95 31.17
N ALA A 23 -0.70 10.68 32.24
CA ALA A 23 -0.04 10.14 33.42
C ALA A 23 -0.93 9.03 34.01
N PHE A 24 -0.43 7.80 34.04
CA PHE A 24 -1.06 6.72 34.79
C PHE A 24 -0.63 6.85 36.26
N SER A 25 -1.55 7.35 37.09
CA SER A 25 -1.45 7.31 38.54
C SER A 25 -1.49 5.86 39.03
N LEU A 26 -0.48 5.48 39.80
CA LEU A 26 -0.54 4.35 40.72
C LEU A 26 -1.68 4.55 41.74
N ALA A 27 -2.14 3.40 42.27
CA ALA A 27 -3.06 3.20 43.39
C ALA A 27 -4.57 3.07 43.05
N ARG A 28 -5.04 1.83 43.00
CA ARG A 28 -6.09 1.35 43.92
C ARG A 28 -6.14 -0.18 43.95
N ILE A 29 -5.60 -0.70 45.04
CA ILE A 29 -5.87 -2.03 45.58
C ILE A 29 -7.26 -1.98 46.27
N ALA A 30 -8.00 -3.09 46.11
CA ALA A 30 -9.09 -3.60 46.93
C ALA A 30 -10.57 -3.24 46.61
N LEU A 31 -11.38 -4.29 46.76
CA LEU A 31 -12.85 -4.44 46.78
C LEU A 31 -13.62 -4.56 45.44
N GLU A 32 -13.91 -5.81 45.07
CA GLU A 32 -15.25 -6.21 44.60
C GLU A 32 -16.30 -5.92 45.71
N PRO A 33 -17.57 -5.54 45.41
CA PRO A 33 -18.52 -6.51 44.82
C PRO A 33 -19.69 -5.97 43.95
N ALA A 34 -20.41 -6.96 43.39
CA ALA A 34 -21.83 -7.01 43.04
C ALA A 34 -22.35 -6.51 41.67
N ARG A 35 -23.00 -7.47 41.00
CA ARG A 35 -23.80 -7.42 39.75
C ARG A 35 -24.88 -6.34 39.77
N LYS A 36 -25.04 -5.61 38.65
CA LYS A 36 -26.31 -4.96 38.22
C LYS A 36 -26.45 -4.96 36.69
N THR A 37 -27.38 -5.79 36.22
CA THR A 37 -28.42 -5.58 35.19
C THR A 37 -28.15 -4.68 33.97
N GLU A 38 -28.34 -5.27 32.79
CA GLU A 38 -28.36 -4.64 31.47
C GLU A 38 -29.45 -3.55 31.31
N PRO A 39 -29.18 -2.43 30.63
CA PRO A 39 -30.20 -1.48 30.21
C PRO A 39 -30.90 -1.91 28.90
N PRO A 40 -32.22 -1.66 28.75
CA PRO A 40 -33.03 -2.16 27.64
C PRO A 40 -32.77 -1.42 26.31
N PRO A 41 -33.07 -2.06 25.15
CA PRO A 41 -32.76 -1.53 23.82
C PRO A 41 -33.70 -0.37 23.40
N PRO A 42 -33.20 0.62 22.62
CA PRO A 42 -34.01 1.72 22.11
C PRO A 42 -34.95 1.30 20.95
N PRO A 43 -36.11 1.96 20.80
CA PRO A 43 -37.15 1.59 19.83
C PRO A 43 -36.79 1.90 18.35
N PRO A 44 -37.40 1.17 17.39
CA PRO A 44 -37.04 1.27 15.97
C PRO A 44 -37.49 2.59 15.32
N LEU A 45 -36.57 3.25 14.64
CA LEU A 45 -36.82 4.44 13.83
C LEU A 45 -37.61 4.10 12.56
N ALA A 46 -38.61 4.95 12.31
CA ALA A 46 -39.57 4.87 11.24
C ALA A 46 -38.94 4.80 9.84
N THR A 47 -39.58 3.97 9.02
CA THR A 47 -39.39 3.76 7.60
C THR A 47 -39.83 5.00 6.79
N LYS A 48 -38.92 5.61 6.04
CA LYS A 48 -39.30 6.42 4.86
C LYS A 48 -38.33 6.18 3.71
N GLY A 49 -38.87 5.58 2.65
CA GLY A 49 -38.57 5.95 1.29
C GLY A 49 -37.71 4.97 0.49
N ARG A 50 -38.37 4.40 -0.53
CA ARG A 50 -37.90 4.29 -1.93
C ARG A 50 -37.72 2.87 -2.45
N LYS A 51 -38.73 2.40 -3.19
CA LYS A 51 -38.63 1.44 -4.30
C LYS A 51 -39.72 1.80 -5.33
N THR A 52 -39.34 2.10 -6.58
CA THR A 52 -39.47 1.27 -7.81
C THR A 52 -40.86 1.43 -8.46
N ALA A 53 -41.08 1.42 -9.77
CA ALA A 53 -40.25 1.27 -10.98
C ALA A 53 -41.16 1.55 -12.21
N ALA A 54 -40.52 1.75 -13.38
CA ALA A 54 -40.91 1.23 -14.70
C ALA A 54 -42.23 1.74 -15.32
N THR A 55 -42.47 1.80 -16.63
CA THR A 55 -41.74 1.59 -17.89
C THR A 55 -42.77 1.89 -18.99
N THR A 56 -42.36 2.51 -20.11
CA THR A 56 -42.74 2.17 -21.50
C THR A 56 -41.76 2.98 -22.40
N LYS A 57 -40.77 2.39 -23.10
CA LYS A 57 -40.79 1.67 -24.41
C LYS A 57 -41.68 2.37 -25.44
N ALA A 58 -41.33 2.64 -26.70
CA ALA A 58 -40.18 2.44 -27.61
C ALA A 58 -40.39 3.49 -28.76
N THR A 59 -39.48 3.80 -29.71
CA THR A 59 -39.00 2.94 -30.81
C THR A 59 -38.03 3.74 -31.73
N ALA A 60 -36.94 3.07 -32.20
CA ALA A 60 -36.13 3.21 -33.45
C ALA A 60 -35.73 4.62 -33.99
N THR A 61 -34.47 5.09 -34.19
CA THR A 61 -33.24 4.64 -34.93
C THR A 61 -33.47 4.18 -36.40
N PRO A 62 -32.54 4.33 -37.39
CA PRO A 62 -31.15 4.81 -37.33
C PRO A 62 -30.64 5.72 -38.51
N ALA A 63 -29.31 5.90 -38.53
CA ALA A 63 -28.41 6.79 -39.27
C ALA A 63 -28.21 6.62 -40.80
N ALA A 64 -27.62 7.66 -41.44
CA ALA A 64 -26.60 7.60 -42.53
C ALA A 64 -26.04 9.02 -42.80
N LYS A 65 -24.74 9.34 -42.58
CA LYS A 65 -23.55 9.29 -43.47
C LYS A 65 -23.59 10.10 -44.80
N ILE A 66 -22.83 11.20 -44.79
CA ILE A 66 -22.03 11.96 -45.82
C ILE A 66 -21.60 11.10 -47.05
N PRO A 67 -21.34 11.57 -48.32
CA PRO A 67 -20.58 12.80 -48.65
C PRO A 67 -20.78 13.54 -50.02
N THR A 68 -20.14 14.72 -50.07
CA THR A 68 -19.46 15.43 -51.18
C THR A 68 -19.84 15.14 -52.65
N SER A 69 -20.21 16.18 -53.41
CA SER A 69 -19.94 16.21 -54.86
C SER A 69 -19.42 17.58 -55.33
N THR A 70 -18.19 17.50 -55.84
CA THR A 70 -17.46 18.44 -56.68
C THR A 70 -18.21 18.76 -57.97
N ILE A 71 -18.32 20.06 -58.31
CA ILE A 71 -18.73 20.50 -59.65
C ILE A 71 -17.48 20.95 -60.42
N THR A 72 -17.10 20.14 -61.40
CA THR A 72 -16.15 20.42 -62.48
C THR A 72 -16.84 21.15 -63.64
N LYS A 73 -16.06 22.01 -64.30
CA LYS A 73 -16.40 22.80 -65.51
C LYS A 73 -16.53 21.93 -66.78
N LYS A 74 -17.50 22.27 -67.66
CA LYS A 74 -17.42 22.34 -69.15
C LYS A 74 -18.80 22.83 -69.66
N ALA A 75 -18.99 24.02 -70.21
CA ALA A 75 -18.61 24.62 -71.50
C ALA A 75 -19.41 24.10 -72.73
N ALA A 76 -19.87 25.08 -73.54
CA ALA A 76 -20.61 25.05 -74.82
C ALA A 76 -22.16 25.07 -74.68
N ALA A 77 -22.95 25.89 -75.38
CA ALA A 77 -22.72 26.77 -76.52
C ALA A 77 -23.78 27.90 -76.63
N VAL A 78 -23.31 29.05 -77.09
CA VAL A 78 -23.91 30.04 -78.03
C VAL A 78 -25.44 30.01 -78.27
N ALA A 79 -26.10 31.12 -77.92
CA ALA A 79 -27.14 31.74 -78.75
C ALA A 79 -27.22 33.24 -78.43
N ALA A 80 -27.14 34.06 -79.48
CA ALA A 80 -27.10 35.51 -79.45
C ALA A 80 -28.49 36.13 -79.21
N ALA A 81 -28.56 37.20 -78.41
CA ALA A 81 -29.60 38.23 -78.48
C ALA A 81 -29.16 39.50 -77.73
N PRO A 82 -29.59 40.70 -78.18
CA PRO A 82 -28.82 41.94 -78.04
C PRO A 82 -28.93 42.62 -76.66
N VAL A 83 -27.84 43.29 -76.29
CA VAL A 83 -27.69 44.17 -75.13
C VAL A 83 -28.67 45.34 -75.24
N THR A 84 -29.78 45.29 -74.52
CA THR A 84 -30.53 46.50 -74.15
C THR A 84 -29.95 47.03 -72.84
N ARG A 85 -29.12 48.07 -72.96
CA ARG A 85 -28.58 48.83 -71.83
C ARG A 85 -29.72 49.65 -71.22
N THR A 86 -30.50 49.05 -70.33
CA THR A 86 -31.49 49.79 -69.54
C THR A 86 -30.76 50.76 -68.63
N ARG A 87 -31.01 52.06 -68.82
CA ARG A 87 -30.51 53.15 -67.99
C ARG A 87 -31.22 53.00 -66.63
N LEU A 88 -30.55 52.40 -65.64
CA LEU A 88 -31.02 52.35 -64.25
C LEU A 88 -31.44 53.75 -63.80
N THR A 89 -32.67 53.88 -63.32
CA THR A 89 -33.21 55.13 -62.78
C THR A 89 -32.43 55.54 -61.51
N GLU A 90 -32.35 56.83 -61.20
CA GLU A 90 -31.56 57.37 -60.08
C GLU A 90 -31.90 56.71 -58.72
N LYS A 91 -33.15 56.26 -58.55
CA LYS A 91 -33.65 55.57 -57.37
C LYS A 91 -33.01 54.17 -57.17
N GLU A 92 -32.65 53.49 -58.25
CA GLU A 92 -32.09 52.13 -58.25
C GLU A 92 -30.57 52.14 -57.98
N ARG A 93 -29.87 53.18 -58.42
CA ARG A 93 -28.45 53.42 -58.05
C ARG A 93 -28.32 53.78 -56.57
N ALA A 94 -29.19 54.65 -56.06
CA ALA A 94 -29.22 55.00 -54.64
C ALA A 94 -29.52 53.78 -53.74
N ALA A 95 -30.37 52.84 -54.19
CA ALA A 95 -30.64 51.59 -53.47
C ALA A 95 -29.42 50.65 -53.47
N ARG A 96 -28.72 50.52 -54.62
CA ARG A 96 -27.50 49.70 -54.74
C ARG A 96 -26.35 50.24 -53.88
N ASP A 97 -26.19 51.55 -53.81
CA ASP A 97 -25.12 52.15 -53.01
C ASP A 97 -25.43 52.06 -51.51
N LYS A 98 -26.69 52.24 -51.07
CA LYS A 98 -27.11 51.93 -49.69
C LYS A 98 -26.93 50.45 -49.34
N ALA A 99 -27.15 49.53 -50.28
CA ALA A 99 -26.91 48.10 -50.08
C ALA A 99 -25.41 47.80 -49.91
N LYS A 100 -24.54 48.39 -50.75
CA LYS A 100 -23.08 48.27 -50.62
C LYS A 100 -22.55 48.86 -49.31
N GLU A 101 -23.11 49.97 -48.83
CA GLU A 101 -22.73 50.56 -47.54
C GLU A 101 -23.13 49.66 -46.37
N LYS A 102 -24.34 49.09 -46.39
CA LYS A 102 -24.77 48.10 -45.39
C LYS A 102 -23.91 46.84 -45.42
N GLU A 103 -23.51 46.38 -46.59
CA GLU A 103 -22.61 45.22 -46.74
C GLU A 103 -21.20 45.51 -46.20
N LYS A 104 -20.65 46.70 -46.47
CA LYS A 104 -19.36 47.13 -45.90
C LYS A 104 -19.42 47.23 -44.37
N LEU A 105 -20.51 47.80 -43.83
CA LEU A 105 -20.72 47.88 -42.39
C LEU A 105 -20.88 46.50 -41.75
N ALA A 106 -21.58 45.57 -42.41
CA ALA A 106 -21.72 44.18 -41.96
C ALA A 106 -20.37 43.45 -41.96
N LYS A 107 -19.57 43.58 -43.03
CA LYS A 107 -18.20 43.03 -43.11
C LYS A 107 -17.26 43.64 -42.07
N ALA A 108 -17.39 44.94 -41.78
CA ALA A 108 -16.63 45.60 -40.72
C ALA A 108 -16.98 45.05 -39.33
N LYS A 109 -18.27 44.89 -39.02
CA LYS A 109 -18.75 44.30 -37.76
C LYS A 109 -18.34 42.82 -37.63
N GLU A 110 -18.37 42.06 -38.72
CA GLU A 110 -17.91 40.66 -38.74
C GLU A 110 -16.40 40.56 -38.46
N LYS A 111 -15.59 41.43 -39.08
CA LYS A 111 -14.14 41.49 -38.84
C LYS A 111 -13.80 41.91 -37.42
N GLU A 112 -14.56 42.84 -36.83
CA GLU A 112 -14.43 43.26 -35.43
C GLU A 112 -14.78 42.12 -34.46
N ASN A 113 -15.88 41.41 -34.70
CA ASN A 113 -16.28 40.26 -33.89
C ASN A 113 -15.28 39.11 -33.98
N LEU A 114 -14.70 38.86 -35.17
CA LEU A 114 -13.64 37.88 -35.36
C LEU A 114 -12.34 38.28 -34.63
N ALA A 115 -11.99 39.57 -34.63
CA ALA A 115 -10.84 40.09 -33.88
C ALA A 115 -11.04 39.93 -32.37
N LYS A 116 -12.22 40.29 -31.84
CA LYS A 116 -12.58 40.10 -30.42
C LYS A 116 -12.62 38.62 -30.02
N ALA A 117 -13.04 37.73 -30.92
CA ALA A 117 -13.02 36.28 -30.68
C ALA A 117 -11.58 35.75 -30.59
N LYS A 118 -10.70 36.15 -31.51
CA LYS A 118 -9.27 35.78 -31.51
C LYS A 118 -8.52 36.32 -30.29
N GLU A 119 -8.86 37.51 -29.83
CA GLU A 119 -8.27 38.09 -28.62
C GLU A 119 -8.69 37.31 -27.36
N LYS A 120 -9.99 37.02 -27.20
CA LYS A 120 -10.50 36.19 -26.10
C LYS A 120 -9.91 34.78 -26.10
N GLU A 121 -9.64 34.20 -27.28
CA GLU A 121 -8.97 32.90 -27.40
C GLU A 121 -7.51 32.97 -26.91
N ARG A 122 -6.76 34.00 -27.33
CA ARG A 122 -5.38 34.24 -26.87
C ARG A 122 -5.30 34.45 -25.36
N GLU A 123 -6.24 35.18 -24.76
CA GLU A 123 -6.33 35.36 -23.31
C GLU A 123 -6.60 34.04 -22.58
N ARG A 124 -7.54 33.22 -23.10
CA ARG A 124 -7.82 31.89 -22.55
C ARG A 124 -6.61 30.96 -22.65
N GLU A 125 -5.87 31.02 -23.75
CA GLU A 125 -4.65 30.23 -23.94
C GLU A 125 -3.54 30.66 -22.96
N LYS A 126 -3.34 31.97 -22.77
CA LYS A 126 -2.41 32.51 -21.76
C LYS A 126 -2.79 32.06 -20.36
N LEU A 127 -4.08 32.09 -20.00
CA LEU A 127 -4.58 31.63 -18.70
C LEU A 127 -4.38 30.12 -18.51
N ARG A 128 -4.58 29.30 -19.56
CA ARG A 128 -4.32 27.85 -19.51
C ARG A 128 -2.84 27.55 -19.29
N LYS A 129 -1.95 28.22 -20.04
CA LYS A 129 -0.48 28.08 -19.89
C LYS A 129 -0.02 28.54 -18.50
N ALA A 130 -0.60 29.61 -17.95
CA ALA A 130 -0.31 30.06 -16.59
C ALA A 130 -0.72 29.01 -15.53
N LYS A 131 -1.95 28.48 -15.62
CA LYS A 131 -2.45 27.42 -14.72
C LYS A 131 -1.64 26.12 -14.82
N GLU A 132 -1.13 25.78 -15.99
CA GLU A 132 -0.29 24.60 -16.19
C GLU A 132 1.08 24.76 -15.53
N ARG A 133 1.74 25.91 -15.72
CA ARG A 133 3.01 26.25 -15.05
C ARG A 133 2.88 26.30 -13.54
N GLU A 134 1.76 26.81 -13.02
CA GLU A 134 1.46 26.82 -11.59
C GLU A 134 1.33 25.40 -11.04
N LYS A 135 0.55 24.53 -11.72
CA LYS A 135 0.43 23.11 -11.34
C LYS A 135 1.76 22.36 -11.40
N GLU A 136 2.62 22.66 -12.36
CA GLU A 136 3.95 22.06 -12.46
C GLU A 136 4.86 22.51 -11.32
N ARG A 137 4.83 23.80 -10.97
CA ARG A 137 5.54 24.35 -9.81
C ARG A 137 5.02 23.75 -8.49
N GLU A 138 3.71 23.58 -8.34
CA GLU A 138 3.11 22.95 -7.17
C GLU A 138 3.52 21.47 -7.07
N LYS A 139 3.52 20.73 -8.18
CA LYS A 139 4.03 19.35 -8.23
C LYS A 139 5.51 19.27 -7.83
N LYS A 140 6.36 20.12 -8.40
CA LYS A 140 7.79 20.20 -8.08
C LYS A 140 8.03 20.59 -6.62
N ALA A 141 7.25 21.54 -6.08
CA ALA A 141 7.33 21.93 -4.67
C ALA A 141 6.90 20.77 -3.74
N LYS A 142 5.82 20.08 -4.08
CA LYS A 142 5.33 18.90 -3.34
C LYS A 142 6.32 17.74 -3.36
N GLU A 143 7.01 17.52 -4.49
CA GLU A 143 8.05 16.52 -4.62
C GLU A 143 9.29 16.88 -3.78
N LYS A 144 9.75 18.13 -3.84
CA LYS A 144 10.85 18.64 -2.99
C LYS A 144 10.53 18.52 -1.50
N LEU A 145 9.30 18.86 -1.09
CA LEU A 145 8.84 18.69 0.29
C LEU A 145 8.82 17.22 0.71
N ARG A 146 8.41 16.31 -0.18
CA ARG A 146 8.44 14.85 0.08
C ARG A 146 9.87 14.33 0.18
N GLU A 147 10.78 14.80 -0.65
CA GLU A 147 12.18 14.40 -0.62
C GLU A 147 12.88 14.94 0.64
N ALA A 148 12.62 16.19 1.02
CA ALA A 148 13.09 16.78 2.27
C ALA A 148 12.58 16.01 3.49
N ALA A 149 11.27 15.70 3.54
CA ALA A 149 10.68 14.90 4.60
C ALA A 149 11.23 13.47 4.66
N LYS A 150 11.61 12.87 3.52
CA LYS A 150 12.31 11.57 3.50
C LYS A 150 13.72 11.68 4.08
N LYS A 151 14.49 12.68 3.66
CA LYS A 151 15.86 12.92 4.16
C LYS A 151 15.87 13.24 5.64
N GLU A 152 14.92 14.03 6.14
CA GLU A 152 14.78 14.33 7.56
C GLU A 152 14.43 13.06 8.35
N LYS A 153 13.46 12.26 7.90
CA LYS A 153 13.15 10.96 8.53
C LYS A 153 14.34 10.01 8.56
N GLU A 154 15.14 10.00 7.50
CA GLU A 154 16.34 9.17 7.42
C GLU A 154 17.44 9.67 8.37
N LYS A 155 17.63 10.99 8.48
CA LYS A 155 18.54 11.61 9.45
C LYS A 155 18.11 11.32 10.89
N VAL A 156 16.83 11.53 11.23
CA VAL A 156 16.28 11.22 12.55
C VAL A 156 16.44 9.73 12.86
N LYS A 157 16.21 8.85 11.88
CA LYS A 157 16.44 7.41 12.06
C LYS A 157 17.92 7.07 12.24
N ALA A 158 18.82 7.73 11.52
CA ALA A 158 20.27 7.53 11.64
C ALA A 158 20.80 8.07 12.97
N GLU A 159 20.30 9.21 13.45
CA GLU A 159 20.63 9.78 14.76
C GLU A 159 20.04 8.94 15.89
N ALA A 160 18.78 8.50 15.79
CA ALA A 160 18.19 7.55 16.72
C ALA A 160 18.97 6.22 16.76
N ALA A 161 19.39 5.70 15.59
CA ALA A 161 20.21 4.49 15.54
C ALA A 161 21.61 4.68 16.16
N LYS A 162 22.15 5.90 16.18
CA LYS A 162 23.43 6.24 16.84
C LYS A 162 23.28 6.48 18.33
N MET A 163 22.16 7.05 18.78
CA MET A 163 21.90 7.35 20.20
C MET A 163 21.37 6.16 20.99
N VAL A 164 20.88 5.11 20.34
CA VAL A 164 20.52 3.86 21.03
C VAL A 164 21.80 3.07 21.28
N GLU A 165 22.55 3.48 22.30
CA GLU A 165 23.52 2.60 22.93
C GLU A 165 22.76 1.41 23.50
N LYS A 166 22.96 0.24 22.90
CA LYS A 166 22.23 -0.97 23.29
C LYS A 166 22.74 -1.38 24.67
N PRO A 167 21.85 -1.60 25.66
CA PRO A 167 22.28 -1.94 27.03
C PRO A 167 22.78 -3.39 27.17
N TYR A 168 23.11 -4.06 26.07
CA TYR A 168 23.51 -5.47 26.03
C TYR A 168 24.63 -5.71 25.00
N PRO A 169 25.51 -6.70 25.23
CA PRO A 169 26.57 -7.04 24.30
C PRO A 169 25.99 -7.49 22.94
N PRO A 170 26.65 -7.22 21.81
CA PRO A 170 26.09 -7.49 20.49
C PRO A 170 25.82 -9.00 20.29
N PRO A 171 24.67 -9.39 19.71
CA PRO A 171 24.34 -10.79 19.49
C PRO A 171 25.25 -11.43 18.43
N PRO A 172 25.56 -12.74 18.54
CA PRO A 172 26.27 -13.49 17.50
C PRO A 172 25.53 -13.39 16.15
N LYS A 173 26.26 -13.03 15.09
CA LYS A 173 25.68 -12.86 13.74
C LYS A 173 25.23 -14.20 13.17
N ALA A 174 24.04 -14.23 12.57
CA ALA A 174 23.52 -15.43 11.92
C ALA A 174 24.47 -15.93 10.81
N PRO A 175 24.72 -17.25 10.71
CA PRO A 175 25.62 -17.80 9.72
C PRO A 175 25.01 -17.68 8.32
N LYS A 176 25.87 -17.47 7.34
CA LYS A 176 25.49 -17.45 5.93
C LYS A 176 24.86 -18.79 5.53
N GLY A 177 23.76 -18.75 4.77
CA GLY A 177 23.19 -19.96 4.16
C GLY A 177 24.09 -20.53 3.07
N GLY A 178 23.85 -21.78 2.64
CA GLY A 178 24.72 -22.47 1.66
C GLY A 178 24.94 -21.68 0.36
N TYR A 179 23.89 -21.06 -0.18
CA TYR A 179 24.01 -20.16 -1.34
C TYR A 179 24.92 -18.95 -1.05
N PHE A 180 24.73 -18.28 0.09
CA PHE A 180 25.56 -17.14 0.47
C PHE A 180 27.00 -17.54 0.78
N MET A 181 27.24 -18.77 1.24
CA MET A 181 28.60 -19.28 1.39
C MET A 181 29.25 -19.42 0.02
N PHE A 182 28.56 -20.00 -0.96
CA PHE A 182 29.04 -20.13 -2.34
C PHE A 182 29.35 -18.79 -3.00
N ILE A 183 28.46 -17.80 -2.94
CA ILE A 183 28.71 -16.51 -3.60
C ILE A 183 29.86 -15.72 -2.96
N THR A 184 30.18 -15.99 -1.69
CA THR A 184 31.27 -15.32 -0.96
C THR A 184 32.55 -16.15 -0.89
N ASP A 185 32.57 -17.35 -1.47
CA ASP A 185 33.75 -18.21 -1.53
C ASP A 185 34.67 -17.69 -2.65
N PRO A 186 35.92 -17.28 -2.35
CA PRO A 186 36.84 -16.74 -3.35
C PRO A 186 37.27 -17.78 -4.39
N ASN A 187 37.07 -19.08 -4.11
CA ASN A 187 37.43 -20.16 -5.03
C ASN A 187 36.37 -20.40 -6.12
N VAL A 188 35.18 -19.82 -5.96
CA VAL A 188 34.10 -19.93 -6.93
C VAL A 188 34.36 -18.94 -8.06
N LYS A 189 34.85 -19.46 -9.19
CA LYS A 189 34.97 -18.70 -10.44
C LYS A 189 33.58 -18.56 -11.05
N ARG A 190 32.99 -17.38 -10.91
CA ARG A 190 31.72 -17.00 -11.57
C ARG A 190 31.89 -15.69 -12.31
N GLU A 191 31.13 -15.52 -13.38
CA GLU A 191 31.08 -14.26 -14.12
C GLU A 191 30.46 -13.15 -13.24
N PRO A 192 31.20 -12.07 -12.92
CA PRO A 192 30.64 -10.97 -12.16
C PRO A 192 29.57 -10.23 -12.98
N GLY A 193 28.52 -9.76 -12.32
CA GLY A 193 27.51 -8.91 -12.94
C GLY A 193 27.92 -7.44 -12.98
N GLU A 194 27.30 -6.67 -13.88
CA GLU A 194 27.47 -5.22 -13.92
C GLU A 194 26.55 -4.58 -12.86
N GLY A 195 27.00 -4.62 -11.60
CA GLY A 195 26.25 -4.13 -10.45
C GLY A 195 25.55 -5.21 -9.62
N VAL A 196 24.96 -4.81 -8.50
CA VAL A 196 24.47 -5.73 -7.45
C VAL A 196 23.33 -6.65 -7.93
N VAL A 197 22.43 -6.13 -8.77
CA VAL A 197 21.26 -6.89 -9.23
C VAL A 197 21.68 -7.95 -10.25
N ASP A 198 22.46 -7.56 -11.25
CA ASP A 198 22.92 -8.49 -12.29
C ASP A 198 23.88 -9.53 -11.73
N ASP A 199 24.71 -9.14 -10.76
CA ASP A 199 25.59 -10.06 -10.06
C ASP A 199 24.81 -11.12 -9.28
N ALA A 200 23.72 -10.72 -8.61
CA ALA A 200 22.84 -11.64 -7.91
C ALA A 200 22.11 -12.60 -8.87
N ILE A 201 21.72 -12.12 -10.07
CA ILE A 201 21.09 -12.96 -11.10
C ILE A 201 22.08 -14.01 -11.60
N LYS A 202 23.29 -13.60 -11.99
CA LYS A 202 24.35 -14.51 -12.45
C LYS A 202 24.77 -15.50 -11.35
N ALA A 203 24.92 -15.03 -10.11
CA ALA A 203 25.18 -15.89 -8.95
C ALA A 203 24.10 -16.96 -8.76
N SER A 204 22.83 -16.59 -8.94
CA SER A 204 21.71 -17.51 -8.78
C SER A 204 21.66 -18.56 -9.87
N GLN A 205 22.06 -18.22 -11.10
CA GLN A 205 22.20 -19.14 -12.21
C GLN A 205 23.36 -20.12 -11.95
N ALA A 206 24.54 -19.60 -11.62
CA ALA A 206 25.70 -20.42 -11.29
C ALA A 206 25.42 -21.43 -10.16
N TRP A 207 24.64 -21.03 -9.14
CA TRP A 207 24.23 -21.95 -8.07
C TRP A 207 23.24 -23.04 -8.52
N LYS A 208 22.37 -22.73 -9.49
CA LYS A 208 21.46 -23.71 -10.11
C LYS A 208 22.19 -24.69 -11.02
N ASP A 209 23.26 -24.23 -11.67
CA ASP A 209 24.10 -25.02 -12.56
C ASP A 209 25.06 -25.95 -11.81
N LEU A 210 25.35 -25.68 -10.52
CA LEU A 210 26.11 -26.59 -9.67
C LEU A 210 25.46 -27.97 -9.60
N SER A 211 26.32 -29.00 -9.51
CA SER A 211 25.88 -30.36 -9.22
C SER A 211 25.20 -30.46 -7.86
N GLU A 212 24.31 -31.43 -7.70
CA GLU A 212 23.64 -31.65 -6.42
C GLU A 212 24.62 -31.97 -5.29
N ALA A 213 25.72 -32.68 -5.59
CA ALA A 213 26.78 -33.01 -4.65
C ALA A 213 27.54 -31.76 -4.12
N GLU A 214 27.91 -30.83 -5.00
CA GLU A 214 28.55 -29.58 -4.60
C GLU A 214 27.60 -28.69 -3.80
N ARG A 215 26.33 -28.63 -4.22
CA ARG A 215 25.29 -27.92 -3.50
C ARG A 215 25.08 -28.50 -2.10
N GLU A 216 25.11 -29.82 -1.97
CA GLU A 216 25.00 -30.51 -0.69
C GLU A 216 26.19 -30.22 0.23
N ASN A 217 27.41 -30.14 -0.30
CA ASN A 217 28.59 -29.74 0.47
C ASN A 217 28.43 -28.34 1.09
N TYR A 218 27.91 -27.37 0.34
CA TYR A 218 27.61 -26.04 0.89
C TYR A 218 26.45 -26.06 1.89
N LYS A 219 25.41 -26.90 1.68
CA LYS A 219 24.34 -27.10 2.66
C LYS A 219 24.90 -27.66 3.98
N LYS A 220 25.74 -28.70 3.93
CA LYS A 220 26.40 -29.30 5.11
C LYS A 220 27.29 -28.29 5.84
N LYS A 221 28.09 -27.49 5.10
CA LYS A 221 28.89 -26.40 5.69
C LYS A 221 28.00 -25.38 6.42
N ALA A 222 26.88 -24.99 5.80
CA ALA A 222 25.94 -24.06 6.42
C ALA A 222 25.24 -24.66 7.66
N GLU A 223 24.93 -25.95 7.66
CA GLU A 223 24.36 -26.65 8.81
C GLU A 223 25.34 -26.72 9.99
N ARG A 224 26.62 -27.03 9.74
CA ARG A 224 27.67 -26.99 10.77
C ARG A 224 27.83 -25.59 11.36
N ALA A 225 27.88 -24.56 10.52
CA ALA A 225 27.94 -23.17 10.99
C ALA A 225 26.70 -22.76 11.80
N ARG A 226 25.51 -23.27 11.44
CA ARG A 226 24.28 -23.11 12.23
C ARG A 226 24.34 -23.80 13.58
N ALA A 227 24.95 -24.99 13.66
CA ALA A 227 25.13 -25.69 14.93
C ALA A 227 26.03 -24.88 15.88
N VAL A 228 27.20 -24.44 15.41
CA VAL A 228 28.12 -23.59 16.18
C VAL A 228 27.45 -22.30 16.63
N TRP A 229 26.74 -21.62 15.72
CA TRP A 229 26.02 -20.38 16.04
C TRP A 229 24.93 -20.59 17.11
N LYS A 230 24.24 -21.73 17.12
CA LYS A 230 23.27 -22.05 18.18
C LYS A 230 23.94 -22.16 19.56
N GLU A 231 25.14 -22.74 19.62
CA GLU A 231 25.92 -22.82 20.86
C GLU A 231 26.42 -21.44 21.30
N GLU A 232 26.93 -20.63 20.37
CA GLU A 232 27.34 -19.25 20.65
C GLU A 232 26.17 -18.39 21.13
N ILE A 233 24.99 -18.56 20.54
CA ILE A 233 23.76 -17.93 21.01
C ILE A 233 23.43 -18.40 22.41
N ALA A 234 23.46 -19.70 22.68
CA ALA A 234 23.13 -20.21 24.01
C ALA A 234 24.06 -19.59 25.06
N LYS A 235 25.36 -19.51 24.77
CA LYS A 235 26.36 -18.82 25.60
C LYS A 235 26.05 -17.33 25.75
N TRP A 236 25.76 -16.63 24.66
CA TRP A 236 25.41 -15.20 24.68
C TRP A 236 24.15 -14.96 25.52
N VAL A 237 23.07 -15.70 25.28
CA VAL A 237 21.82 -15.60 26.05
C VAL A 237 22.06 -15.90 27.52
N SER A 238 22.95 -16.86 27.85
CA SER A 238 23.32 -17.14 29.24
C SER A 238 24.16 -16.04 29.90
N SER A 239 24.90 -15.25 29.12
CA SER A 239 25.66 -14.10 29.63
C SER A 239 24.83 -12.83 29.86
N LEU A 240 23.58 -12.79 29.37
CA LEU A 240 22.72 -11.60 29.49
C LEU A 240 21.94 -11.60 30.80
N ASN A 241 21.87 -10.44 31.46
CA ASN A 241 20.97 -10.22 32.61
C ASN A 241 19.49 -10.02 32.15
N LEU A 242 18.49 -10.15 33.03
CA LEU A 242 17.05 -10.07 32.74
C LEU A 242 16.71 -8.73 32.14
N ALA A 243 17.26 -7.66 32.72
CA ALA A 243 17.09 -6.29 32.23
C ALA A 243 17.61 -6.17 30.79
N GLN A 244 18.74 -6.82 30.47
CA GLN A 244 19.34 -6.83 29.14
C GLN A 244 18.54 -7.71 28.17
N LEU A 245 18.03 -8.86 28.60
CA LEU A 245 17.20 -9.77 27.82
C LEU A 245 15.82 -9.15 27.55
N MET A 246 15.25 -8.49 28.55
CA MET A 246 14.02 -7.70 28.43
C MET A 246 14.25 -6.50 27.52
N ALA A 247 15.36 -5.77 27.65
CA ALA A 247 15.69 -4.66 26.74
C ALA A 247 15.90 -5.14 25.30
N ALA A 248 16.62 -6.25 25.10
CA ALA A 248 16.77 -6.91 23.81
C ALA A 248 15.40 -7.33 23.22
N ARG A 249 14.42 -7.65 24.08
CA ARG A 249 13.03 -7.96 23.70
C ARG A 249 12.09 -6.73 23.67
N ALA A 250 12.44 -5.61 24.30
CA ALA A 250 11.53 -4.48 24.56
C ALA A 250 11.47 -3.47 23.41
N ASN A 251 12.26 -3.67 22.36
CA ASN A 251 12.23 -2.81 21.18
C ASN A 251 10.99 -3.10 20.32
N ARG A 252 9.84 -2.55 20.74
CA ARG A 252 8.54 -2.66 20.06
C ARG A 252 8.30 -1.56 19.04
N GLU A 253 9.11 -0.50 19.00
CA GLU A 253 8.94 0.54 17.99
C GLU A 253 9.49 0.10 16.62
N PRO A 254 8.74 0.33 15.52
CA PRO A 254 9.21 0.03 14.18
C PRO A 254 10.52 0.78 13.87
N GLY A 255 11.62 0.06 13.76
CA GLY A 255 12.94 0.62 13.39
C GLY A 255 13.97 0.70 14.51
N THR A 256 13.58 0.55 15.78
CA THR A 256 14.51 0.36 16.92
C THR A 256 14.61 -1.11 17.33
N ARG A 257 13.75 -1.97 16.77
CA ARG A 257 13.79 -3.43 16.95
C ARG A 257 15.09 -4.02 16.42
N ASP A 258 15.93 -4.51 17.33
CA ASP A 258 17.08 -5.33 16.96
C ASP A 258 16.60 -6.71 16.52
N GLU A 259 16.35 -6.86 15.22
CA GLU A 259 15.97 -8.13 14.59
C GLU A 259 17.00 -9.23 14.84
N SER A 260 18.29 -8.88 14.97
CA SER A 260 19.35 -9.86 15.21
C SER A 260 19.22 -10.46 16.60
N ALA A 261 19.02 -9.60 17.61
CA ALA A 261 18.76 -10.06 18.98
C ALA A 261 17.47 -10.88 19.05
N MET A 262 16.38 -10.42 18.42
CA MET A 262 15.10 -11.14 18.41
C MET A 262 15.15 -12.51 17.74
N ASN A 263 15.94 -12.65 16.68
CA ASN A 263 16.14 -13.92 15.99
C ASN A 263 17.09 -14.86 16.76
N ALA A 264 18.05 -14.31 17.51
CA ALA A 264 18.95 -15.07 18.36
C ALA A 264 18.28 -15.53 19.66
N LEU A 265 17.39 -14.72 20.22
CA LEU A 265 16.69 -15.02 21.46
C LEU A 265 15.73 -16.20 21.31
N PRO A 266 15.68 -17.12 22.31
CA PRO A 266 14.66 -18.15 22.38
C PRO A 266 13.26 -17.55 22.32
N LYS A 267 12.45 -18.06 21.39
CA LYS A 267 11.04 -17.66 21.26
C LYS A 267 10.31 -18.05 22.55
N ARG A 268 9.44 -17.16 23.04
CA ARG A 268 8.57 -17.46 24.18
C ARG A 268 7.68 -18.67 23.86
N PRO A 269 7.31 -19.47 24.87
CA PRO A 269 6.33 -20.52 24.66
C PRO A 269 5.03 -19.89 24.14
N SER A 270 4.45 -20.52 23.13
CA SER A 270 3.21 -20.04 22.52
C SER A 270 2.04 -20.27 23.46
N ASN A 271 1.11 -19.30 23.53
CA ASN A 271 -0.16 -19.49 24.25
C ASN A 271 -1.01 -20.57 23.54
N ALA A 272 -1.97 -21.18 24.26
CA ALA A 272 -2.90 -22.18 23.74
C ALA A 272 -3.55 -21.75 22.42
N TYR A 273 -4.03 -20.50 22.34
CA TYR A 273 -4.59 -19.94 21.11
C TYR A 273 -3.56 -19.87 19.97
N ALA A 274 -2.30 -19.52 20.25
CA ALA A 274 -1.27 -19.44 19.21
C ALA A 274 -0.88 -20.84 18.67
N ILE A 275 -0.90 -21.87 19.52
CA ILE A 275 -0.72 -23.26 19.11
C ILE A 275 -1.90 -23.72 18.23
N PHE A 276 -3.12 -23.38 18.64
CA PHE A 276 -4.33 -23.60 17.84
C PHE A 276 -4.28 -22.89 16.49
N LEU A 277 -3.87 -21.62 16.44
CA LEU A 277 -3.70 -20.89 15.20
C LEU A 277 -2.73 -21.60 14.25
N ARG A 278 -1.60 -22.09 14.76
CA ARG A 278 -0.64 -22.86 13.96
C ARG A 278 -1.26 -24.13 13.39
N ASP A 279 -2.03 -24.86 14.20
CA ASP A 279 -2.67 -26.13 13.79
C ASP A 279 -3.87 -25.93 12.86
N MET A 280 -4.59 -24.82 12.98
CA MET A 280 -5.73 -24.52 12.13
C MET A 280 -5.34 -23.92 10.79
N THR A 281 -4.37 -22.99 10.78
CA THR A 281 -3.93 -22.33 9.54
C THR A 281 -3.12 -23.25 8.63
N SER A 282 -2.63 -24.38 9.15
CA SER A 282 -2.03 -25.46 8.36
C SER A 282 -3.08 -26.36 7.67
N ARG A 283 -4.31 -26.45 8.20
CA ARG A 283 -5.36 -27.30 7.63
C ARG A 283 -5.90 -26.73 6.32
N GLU A 284 -5.99 -27.59 5.31
CA GLU A 284 -6.50 -27.23 3.98
C GLU A 284 -7.98 -26.81 4.05
N ASP A 285 -8.80 -27.49 4.85
CA ASP A 285 -10.22 -27.16 5.02
C ASP A 285 -10.44 -25.71 5.49
N PHE A 286 -9.56 -25.23 6.36
CA PHE A 286 -9.63 -23.86 6.86
C PHE A 286 -9.24 -22.86 5.77
N ARG A 287 -8.21 -23.15 4.99
CA ARG A 287 -7.79 -22.32 3.85
C ARG A 287 -8.90 -22.22 2.81
N ASN A 288 -9.54 -23.35 2.49
CA ASN A 288 -10.66 -23.41 1.56
C ASN A 288 -11.86 -22.57 2.05
N LYS A 289 -12.17 -22.60 3.36
CA LYS A 289 -13.20 -21.75 3.96
C LYS A 289 -12.86 -20.25 3.83
N VAL A 290 -11.62 -19.86 4.09
CA VAL A 290 -11.19 -18.46 3.96
C VAL A 290 -11.20 -18.02 2.50
N ASP A 291 -10.78 -18.88 1.57
CA ASP A 291 -10.79 -18.58 0.14
C ASP A 291 -12.21 -18.43 -0.40
N ALA A 292 -13.16 -19.27 0.03
CA ALA A 292 -14.57 -19.12 -0.31
C ALA A 292 -15.17 -17.80 0.23
N LEU A 293 -14.77 -17.36 1.43
CA LEU A 293 -15.17 -16.06 1.97
C LEU A 293 -14.56 -14.90 1.18
N ALA A 294 -13.28 -15.01 0.80
CA ALA A 294 -12.60 -14.00 0.00
C ALA A 294 -13.22 -13.87 -1.41
N GLN A 295 -13.63 -14.98 -2.02
CA GLN A 295 -14.32 -15.00 -3.31
C GLN A 295 -15.70 -14.33 -3.25
N LYS A 296 -16.46 -14.53 -2.17
CA LYS A 296 -17.76 -13.88 -1.95
C LYS A 296 -17.68 -12.36 -1.91
N GLU A 297 -16.54 -11.80 -1.50
CA GLU A 297 -16.34 -10.34 -1.48
C GLU A 297 -16.05 -9.74 -2.87
N GLY A 298 -15.89 -10.54 -3.92
CA GLY A 298 -15.83 -10.07 -5.31
C GLY A 298 -14.65 -9.14 -5.62
N ILE A 299 -13.53 -9.28 -4.92
CA ILE A 299 -12.35 -8.42 -5.08
C ILE A 299 -11.51 -8.91 -6.26
N THR A 300 -11.24 -8.02 -7.20
CA THR A 300 -10.46 -8.31 -8.41
C THR A 300 -8.97 -7.98 -8.29
N ASP A 301 -8.59 -7.07 -7.37
CA ASP A 301 -7.17 -6.73 -7.13
C ASP A 301 -6.50 -7.77 -6.22
N GLU A 302 -5.45 -8.42 -6.73
CA GLU A 302 -4.67 -9.44 -6.02
C GLU A 302 -4.06 -8.92 -4.70
N ARG A 303 -3.63 -7.66 -4.67
CA ARG A 303 -2.99 -7.08 -3.47
C ARG A 303 -4.02 -6.81 -2.38
N GLU A 304 -5.21 -6.36 -2.76
CA GLU A 304 -6.33 -6.18 -1.83
C GLU A 304 -6.87 -7.52 -1.37
N LEU A 305 -6.99 -8.49 -2.27
CA LEU A 305 -7.39 -9.86 -1.95
C LEU A 305 -6.46 -10.47 -0.91
N ALA A 306 -5.13 -10.35 -1.10
CA ALA A 306 -4.15 -10.85 -0.14
C ALA A 306 -4.30 -10.19 1.25
N ARG A 307 -4.48 -8.86 1.29
CA ARG A 307 -4.70 -8.13 2.55
C ARG A 307 -5.98 -8.55 3.25
N LYS A 308 -7.06 -8.71 2.50
CA LYS A 308 -8.36 -9.13 3.07
C LYS A 308 -8.33 -10.58 3.52
N LYS A 309 -7.68 -11.47 2.78
CA LYS A 309 -7.43 -12.85 3.21
C LYS A 309 -6.79 -12.85 4.59
N ILE A 310 -5.68 -12.13 4.81
CA ILE A 310 -5.02 -12.07 6.13
C ILE A 310 -6.00 -11.67 7.26
N GLY A 311 -6.87 -10.69 7.00
CA GLY A 311 -7.91 -10.29 7.96
C GLY A 311 -8.96 -11.38 8.20
N LEU A 312 -9.40 -12.06 7.14
CA LEU A 312 -10.34 -13.18 7.22
C LEU A 312 -9.74 -14.37 7.98
N TYR A 313 -8.47 -14.71 7.73
CA TYR A 313 -7.72 -15.75 8.47
C TYR A 313 -7.83 -15.50 9.99
N GLY A 314 -7.58 -14.28 10.45
CA GLY A 314 -7.64 -13.95 11.87
C GLY A 314 -9.06 -13.98 12.47
N ARG A 315 -10.06 -13.54 11.71
CA ARG A 315 -11.47 -13.53 12.15
C ARG A 315 -12.03 -14.94 12.23
N THR A 316 -11.93 -15.72 11.16
CA THR A 316 -12.46 -17.08 11.11
C THR A 316 -11.79 -17.98 12.14
N SER A 317 -10.48 -17.82 12.38
CA SER A 317 -9.81 -18.57 13.44
C SER A 317 -10.30 -18.19 14.84
N ALA A 318 -10.57 -16.91 15.08
CA ALA A 318 -11.10 -16.44 16.36
C ALA A 318 -12.52 -16.96 16.60
N ASP A 319 -13.38 -16.94 15.57
CA ASP A 319 -14.75 -17.47 15.64
C ASP A 319 -14.74 -18.97 15.96
N ILE A 320 -13.87 -19.74 15.29
CA ILE A 320 -13.71 -21.17 15.58
C ILE A 320 -13.25 -21.36 17.02
N TRP A 321 -12.18 -20.66 17.45
CA TRP A 321 -11.70 -20.76 18.84
C TRP A 321 -12.79 -20.45 19.86
N ASN A 322 -13.59 -19.41 19.63
CA ASN A 322 -14.66 -19.03 20.54
C ASN A 322 -15.78 -20.08 20.57
N SER A 323 -16.09 -20.71 19.43
CA SER A 323 -17.09 -21.78 19.32
C SER A 323 -16.64 -23.14 19.88
N MET A 324 -15.34 -23.34 20.12
CA MET A 324 -14.82 -24.60 20.67
C MET A 324 -15.22 -24.79 22.12
N SER A 325 -15.51 -26.04 22.46
CA SER A 325 -15.78 -26.47 23.83
C SER A 325 -14.52 -26.39 24.70
N ASP A 326 -14.70 -26.33 26.02
CA ASP A 326 -13.58 -26.31 26.97
C ASP A 326 -12.73 -27.58 26.88
N LYS A 327 -13.33 -28.72 26.51
CA LYS A 327 -12.61 -29.98 26.29
C LYS A 327 -11.64 -29.89 25.11
N GLU A 328 -12.06 -29.27 24.01
CA GLU A 328 -11.19 -29.09 22.84
C GLU A 328 -10.11 -28.04 23.10
N LYS A 329 -10.46 -26.96 23.81
CA LYS A 329 -9.48 -25.94 24.26
C LYS A 329 -8.46 -26.52 25.23
N ALA A 330 -8.86 -27.46 26.10
CA ALA A 330 -7.97 -28.09 27.07
C ALA A 330 -6.78 -28.80 26.39
N VAL A 331 -6.96 -29.39 25.21
CA VAL A 331 -5.87 -30.00 24.43
C VAL A 331 -4.81 -28.97 24.04
N TYR A 332 -5.20 -27.73 23.76
CA TYR A 332 -4.24 -26.66 23.47
C TYR A 332 -3.64 -26.06 24.74
N SER A 333 -4.40 -26.02 25.83
CA SER A 333 -3.91 -25.63 27.14
C SER A 333 -2.83 -26.57 27.67
N THR A 334 -3.00 -27.89 27.51
CA THR A 334 -1.98 -28.88 27.88
C THR A 334 -0.73 -28.74 27.00
N LYS A 335 -0.91 -28.64 25.66
CA LYS A 335 0.21 -28.37 24.74
C LYS A 335 0.96 -27.08 25.08
N ALA A 336 0.25 -26.02 25.48
CA ALA A 336 0.87 -24.77 25.92
C ALA A 336 1.62 -24.92 27.24
N ALA A 337 1.08 -25.68 28.19
CA ALA A 337 1.74 -25.98 29.45
C ALA A 337 3.01 -26.82 29.22
N ASP A 338 2.98 -27.82 28.35
CA ASP A 338 4.15 -28.64 28.02
C ASP A 338 5.21 -27.86 27.27
N ALA A 339 4.80 -27.01 26.32
CA ALA A 339 5.71 -26.09 25.65
C ALA A 339 6.36 -25.11 26.63
N LYS A 340 5.61 -24.64 27.64
CA LYS A 340 6.15 -23.81 28.73
C LYS A 340 7.15 -24.60 29.58
N LYS A 341 6.84 -25.83 29.98
CA LYS A 341 7.77 -26.69 30.75
C LYS A 341 9.06 -26.96 29.98
N GLN A 342 8.98 -27.25 28.68
CA GLN A 342 10.17 -27.44 27.83
C GLN A 342 11.00 -26.15 27.79
N TRP A 343 10.35 -25.01 27.62
CA TRP A 343 11.02 -23.72 27.62
C TRP A 343 11.66 -23.39 28.98
N ASP A 344 10.98 -23.66 30.09
CA ASP A 344 11.50 -23.50 31.45
C ASP A 344 12.65 -24.50 31.73
N LYS A 345 12.65 -25.69 31.13
CA LYS A 345 13.79 -26.62 31.22
C LYS A 345 15.02 -26.09 30.47
N GLU A 346 14.82 -25.60 29.26
CA GLU A 346 15.90 -25.11 28.41
C GLU A 346 16.43 -23.74 28.85
N PHE A 347 15.58 -22.87 29.41
CA PHE A 347 15.91 -21.47 29.70
C PHE A 347 15.54 -21.00 31.11
N GLY A 348 14.87 -21.81 31.92
CA GLY A 348 14.45 -21.43 33.27
C GLY A 348 15.62 -21.30 34.25
N HIS A 349 16.76 -21.95 33.99
CA HIS A 349 17.98 -21.75 34.78
C HIS A 349 18.49 -20.31 34.68
N LEU A 350 18.31 -19.64 33.54
CA LEU A 350 18.66 -18.22 33.36
C LEU A 350 17.77 -17.30 34.18
N ILE A 351 16.50 -17.66 34.32
CA ILE A 351 15.53 -16.93 35.13
C ILE A 351 15.78 -17.16 36.62
N ALA A 352 16.18 -18.36 37.02
CA ALA A 352 16.47 -18.72 38.41
C ALA A 352 17.74 -18.01 38.92
N ALA A 353 18.84 -18.07 38.18
CA ALA A 353 20.09 -17.37 38.52
C ALA A 353 19.87 -15.85 38.73
N GLN A 354 18.99 -15.24 37.93
CA GLN A 354 18.65 -13.82 38.06
C GLN A 354 17.75 -13.50 39.25
N LYS A 355 16.83 -14.41 39.64
CA LYS A 355 16.06 -14.22 40.87
C LYS A 355 16.97 -14.21 42.08
N GLU A 356 18.02 -15.02 42.06
CA GLU A 356 19.03 -15.06 43.12
C GLU A 356 19.92 -13.81 43.09
N GLU A 357 20.39 -13.35 41.93
CA GLU A 357 21.14 -12.09 41.82
C GLU A 357 20.32 -10.85 42.23
N ILE A 358 19.03 -10.79 41.86
CA ILE A 358 18.14 -9.69 42.28
C ILE A 358 17.86 -9.79 43.78
N ALA A 359 17.63 -10.98 44.31
CA ALA A 359 17.47 -11.18 45.75
C ALA A 359 18.74 -10.82 46.54
N ALA A 360 19.93 -11.04 45.97
CA ALA A 360 21.21 -10.70 46.58
C ALA A 360 21.57 -9.20 46.49
N THR A 361 20.95 -8.46 45.58
CA THR A 361 21.19 -7.01 45.37
C THR A 361 20.13 -6.12 46.00
N LEU A 362 19.03 -6.69 46.49
CA LEU A 362 18.04 -5.98 47.31
C LEU A 362 18.50 -6.00 48.78
N PRO A 363 18.69 -4.82 49.41
CA PRO A 363 19.20 -4.71 50.79
C PRO A 363 18.22 -5.20 51.85
#